data_AF-A0A074KIY3-F1
#
_entry.id   AF-A0A074KIY3-F1
#
_cell.length_a   1.000
_cell.length_b   1.000
_cell.length_c   1.000
_cell.angle_alpha   90.00
_cell.angle_beta   90.00
_cell.angle_gamma   90.00
#
_symmetry.space_group_name_H-M   'P 1'
#
loop_
_entity.id
_entity.type
_entity.pdbx_description
1 polymer ?
#
loop_
_entity_poly.entity_id
_entity_poly.type
_entity_poly.pdbx_seq_one_letter_code
_entity_poly.pdbx_strand_id
1 'polypeptide(L)'
;MTTYTPKVSKAWNTFTYFMFGIAVLMMAGGIWSLDASFTAKGYYSMAALMLVYTTAAITKALRDKEEGDRLYNKIEDARTERLLAEVSGKDAA
;
A
#
# COMPACT_ATOMS: atom_id res chain seq x y z
N MET A 1 -2.23 -19.83 13.37
CA MET A 1 -1.91 -19.91 11.92
C MET A 1 -0.63 -19.13 11.61
N THR A 2 0.41 -19.77 11.08
CA THR A 2 1.65 -19.08 10.67
C THR A 2 1.42 -18.31 9.36
N THR A 3 1.32 -16.99 9.42
CA THR A 3 1.14 -16.21 8.20
C THR A 3 2.45 -16.09 7.43
N TYR A 4 2.41 -16.44 6.14
CA TYR A 4 3.50 -16.21 5.20
C TYR A 4 3.67 -14.70 4.96
N THR A 5 4.84 -14.17 5.33
CA THR A 5 5.23 -12.80 4.98
C THR A 5 6.09 -12.88 3.72
N PRO A 6 5.61 -12.43 2.55
CA PRO A 6 6.40 -12.48 1.33
C PRO A 6 7.62 -11.57 1.46
N LYS A 7 8.82 -12.17 1.39
CA LYS A 7 10.08 -11.42 1.38
C LYS A 7 10.40 -11.01 -0.06
N VAL A 8 10.26 -9.72 -0.36
CA VAL A 8 10.66 -9.18 -1.66
C VAL A 8 12.18 -9.21 -1.81
N SER A 9 12.67 -9.61 -2.99
CA SER A 9 14.09 -9.58 -3.31
C SER A 9 14.60 -8.15 -3.42
N LYS A 10 15.83 -7.88 -2.97
CA LYS A 10 16.47 -6.57 -3.13
C LYS A 10 16.54 -6.14 -4.60
N ALA A 11 16.83 -7.08 -5.49
CA ALA A 11 16.91 -6.85 -6.94
C ALA A 11 15.56 -6.38 -7.51
N TRP A 12 14.45 -6.96 -7.03
CA TRP A 12 13.11 -6.56 -7.44
C TRP A 12 12.81 -5.13 -7.01
N ASN A 13 13.09 -4.78 -5.75
CA ASN A 13 12.86 -3.42 -5.25
C ASN A 13 13.67 -2.38 -6.04
N THR A 14 14.95 -2.63 -6.28
CA THR A 14 15.79 -1.71 -7.07
C THR A 14 15.29 -1.56 -8.51
N PHE A 15 14.83 -2.66 -9.12
CA PHE A 15 14.27 -2.65 -10.46
C PHE A 15 12.98 -1.80 -10.53
N THR A 16 12.08 -1.95 -9.56
CA THR A 16 10.84 -1.16 -9.49
C THR A 16 11.13 0.34 -9.35
N TYR A 17 12.07 0.75 -8.49
CA TYR A 17 12.44 2.15 -8.36
C TYR A 17 13.09 2.70 -9.64
N PHE A 18 13.92 1.89 -10.30
CA PHE A 18 14.53 2.27 -11.57
C PHE A 18 13.49 2.47 -12.68
N MET A 19 12.55 1.54 -12.83
CA MET A 19 11.44 1.65 -13.79
C MET A 19 10.56 2.87 -13.50
N PHE A 20 10.27 3.17 -12.22
CA PHE A 20 9.56 4.37 -11.85
C PHE A 20 10.31 5.65 -12.26
N GLY A 21 11.64 5.69 -12.05
CA GLY A 21 12.48 6.80 -12.51
C GLY A 21 12.42 7.00 -14.02
N ILE A 22 12.48 5.92 -14.81
CA ILE A 22 12.33 5.98 -16.27
C ILE A 22 10.94 6.53 -16.64
N ALA A 23 9.87 6.06 -16.00
CA ALA A 23 8.52 6.55 -16.27
C ALA A 23 8.37 8.06 -16.00
N VAL A 24 8.95 8.56 -14.91
CA VAL A 24 8.97 9.99 -14.60
C VAL A 24 9.71 10.79 -15.68
N LEU A 25 10.88 10.30 -16.12
CA LEU A 25 11.65 10.95 -17.20
C LEU A 25 10.89 10.96 -18.53
N MET A 26 10.23 9.86 -18.88
CA MET A 26 9.39 9.78 -20.08
C MET A 26 8.22 10.76 -20.01
N MET A 27 7.55 10.87 -18.87
CA MET A 27 6.44 11.80 -18.68
C MET A 27 6.91 13.26 -18.79
N ALA A 28 7.99 13.61 -18.08
CA ALA A 28 8.56 14.95 -18.14
C ALA A 28 9.04 15.31 -19.56
N GLY A 29 9.71 14.38 -20.25
CA GLY A 29 10.12 14.53 -21.64
C GLY A 29 8.94 14.70 -22.60
N GLY A 30 7.85 13.95 -22.39
CA GLY A 30 6.62 14.09 -23.16
C GLY A 30 5.97 15.45 -22.99
N ILE A 31 5.86 15.95 -21.76
CA ILE A 31 5.33 17.30 -21.48
C ILE A 31 6.23 18.39 -22.08
N TRP A 32 7.55 18.20 -22.04
CA TRP A 32 8.50 19.13 -22.64
C TRP A 32 8.29 19.23 -24.15
N SER A 33 8.23 18.08 -24.84
CA SER A 33 8.07 17.97 -26.29
C SER A 33 6.68 18.34 -26.79
N LEU A 34 5.67 18.42 -25.91
CA LEU A 34 4.31 18.76 -26.29
C LEU A 34 4.24 20.19 -26.83
N ASP A 35 3.67 20.40 -28.02
CA ASP A 35 3.39 21.73 -28.55
C ASP A 35 2.08 22.26 -27.96
N ALA A 36 2.17 22.83 -26.76
CA ALA A 36 1.04 23.39 -26.03
C ALA A 36 1.46 24.64 -25.25
N SER A 37 0.49 25.46 -24.85
CA SER A 37 0.73 26.65 -24.05
C SER A 37 1.38 26.30 -22.70
N PHE A 38 2.13 27.24 -22.12
CA PHE A 38 2.78 27.05 -20.81
C PHE A 38 1.78 26.64 -19.72
N THR A 39 0.60 27.27 -19.72
CA THR A 39 -0.50 26.94 -18.80
C THR A 39 -0.98 25.50 -18.97
N ALA A 40 -1.13 25.01 -20.21
CA ALA A 40 -1.53 23.63 -20.47
C ALA A 40 -0.45 22.63 -20.00
N LYS A 41 0.84 22.91 -20.27
CA LYS A 41 1.95 22.09 -19.75
C LYS A 41 1.97 22.03 -18.22
N GLY A 42 1.70 23.16 -17.57
CA GLY A 42 1.55 23.24 -16.12
C GLY A 42 0.39 22.38 -15.60
N TYR A 43 -0.77 22.44 -16.24
CA TYR A 43 -1.92 21.61 -15.90
C TYR A 43 -1.62 20.11 -15.99
N TYR A 44 -1.02 19.66 -17.10
CA TYR A 44 -0.63 18.25 -17.27
C TYR A 44 0.42 17.80 -16.24
N SER A 45 1.37 18.68 -15.90
CA SER A 45 2.39 18.38 -14.88
C SER A 45 1.74 18.18 -13.50
N MET A 46 0.84 19.08 -13.10
CA MET A 46 0.14 18.99 -11.82
C MET A 46 -0.79 17.77 -11.76
N ALA A 47 -1.52 17.49 -12.84
CA ALA A 47 -2.37 16.31 -12.95
C ALA A 47 -1.56 15.02 -12.81
N ALA A 48 -0.42 14.91 -13.50
CA ALA A 48 0.46 13.75 -13.42
C ALA A 48 0.99 13.52 -11.99
N LEU A 49 1.47 14.57 -11.32
CA LEU A 49 1.97 14.50 -9.95
C LEU A 49 0.87 14.08 -8.96
N MET A 50 -0.31 14.70 -9.04
CA MET A 50 -1.43 14.38 -8.16
C MET A 50 -1.96 12.97 -8.38
N LEU A 51 -2.01 12.50 -9.63
CA LEU A 51 -2.43 11.14 -9.94
C LEU A 51 -1.48 10.12 -9.30
N VAL A 52 -0.17 10.27 -9.52
CA VAL A 52 0.85 9.37 -8.94
C VAL A 52 0.83 9.38 -7.41
N TYR A 53 0.75 10.57 -6.81
CA TYR A 53 0.63 10.72 -5.35
C TYR A 53 -0.59 9.98 -4.80
N THR A 54 -1.75 10.19 -5.40
CA THR A 54 -3.01 9.62 -4.92
C THR A 54 -3.02 8.10 -5.09
N THR A 55 -2.47 7.57 -6.19
CA THR A 55 -2.31 6.12 -6.38
C THR A 55 -1.44 5.49 -5.28
N ALA A 56 -0.31 6.11 -4.93
CA ALA A 56 0.53 5.65 -3.83
C ALA A 56 -0.19 5.73 -2.47
N ALA A 57 -0.93 6.82 -2.22
CA ALA A 57 -1.71 7.01 -1.01
C ALA A 57 -2.84 5.96 -0.86
N ILE A 58 -3.56 5.64 -1.94
CA ILE A 58 -4.58 4.57 -1.96
C ILE A 58 -3.93 3.21 -1.67
N THR A 59 -2.80 2.92 -2.31
CA THR A 59 -2.08 1.65 -2.08
C THR A 59 -1.67 1.51 -0.61
N LYS A 60 -1.20 2.61 -0.01
CA LYS A 60 -0.90 2.65 1.42
C LYS A 60 -2.16 2.43 2.26
N ALA A 61 -3.23 3.17 2.01
CA ALA A 61 -4.49 3.04 2.76
C ALA A 61 -5.08 1.62 2.71
N LEU A 62 -4.96 0.94 1.56
CA LEU A 62 -5.40 -0.45 1.42
C LEU A 62 -4.56 -1.40 2.26
N ARG A 63 -3.22 -1.25 2.24
CA ARG A 63 -2.31 -2.06 3.08
C ARG A 63 -2.55 -1.82 4.56
N ASP A 64 -2.69 -0.55 4.96
CA ASP A 64 -2.95 -0.18 6.35
C ASP A 64 -4.28 -0.79 6.83
N LYS A 65 -5.31 -0.84 5.96
CA LYS A 65 -6.58 -1.52 6.24
C LYS A 65 -6.41 -3.05 6.38
N GLU A 66 -5.72 -3.71 5.46
CA GLU A 66 -5.46 -5.15 5.51
C GLU A 66 -4.67 -5.56 6.77
N GLU A 67 -3.67 -4.76 7.15
CA GLU A 67 -2.90 -4.95 8.37
C GLU A 67 -3.78 -4.75 9.62
N GLY A 68 -4.63 -3.72 9.62
CA GLY A 68 -5.59 -3.45 10.70
C GLY A 68 -6.59 -4.60 10.90
N ASP A 69 -7.23 -5.05 9.82
CA ASP A 69 -8.21 -6.15 9.84
C ASP A 69 -7.54 -7.46 10.33
N ARG A 70 -6.29 -7.71 9.93
CA ARG A 70 -5.51 -8.87 10.40
C ARG A 70 -5.16 -8.80 11.89
N LEU A 71 -4.87 -7.61 12.42
CA LEU A 71 -4.60 -7.42 13.85
C LEU A 71 -5.87 -7.59 14.68
N TYR A 72 -7.00 -7.06 14.21
CA TYR A 72 -8.30 -7.26 14.84
C TYR A 72 -8.57 -8.76 15.02
N ASN A 73 -8.54 -9.53 13.92
CA ASN A 73 -8.92 -10.95 13.95
C ASN A 73 -8.07 -11.75 14.94
N LYS A 74 -6.76 -11.47 15.02
CA LYS A 74 -5.87 -12.12 16.00
C LYS A 74 -6.25 -11.83 17.45
N ILE A 75 -6.72 -10.61 17.74
CA ILE A 75 -7.15 -10.21 19.08
C ILE A 75 -8.49 -10.88 19.41
N GLU A 76 -9.41 -10.93 18.45
CA GLU A 76 -10.70 -11.60 18.61
C GLU A 76 -10.52 -13.11 18.85
N ASP A 77 -9.68 -13.78 18.07
CA ASP A 77 -9.34 -15.19 18.26
C ASP A 77 -8.77 -15.42 19.68
N ALA A 78 -7.80 -14.60 20.10
CA ALA A 78 -7.20 -14.73 21.43
C ALA A 78 -8.19 -14.44 22.57
N ARG A 79 -9.11 -13.49 22.40
CA ARG A 79 -10.18 -13.24 23.40
C ARG A 79 -11.17 -14.39 23.45
N THR A 80 -11.55 -14.93 22.30
CA THR A 80 -12.45 -16.07 22.19
C THR A 80 -11.85 -17.29 22.87
N GLU A 81 -10.57 -17.58 22.61
CA GLU A 81 -9.82 -18.65 23.28
C GLU A 81 -9.79 -18.48 24.81
N ARG A 82 -9.57 -17.25 25.30
CA ARG A 82 -9.58 -16.97 26.76
C ARG A 82 -10.96 -17.13 27.39
N LEU A 83 -12.02 -16.66 26.74
CA LEU A 83 -13.38 -16.80 27.24
C LEU A 83 -13.80 -18.27 27.31
N LEU A 84 -13.48 -19.05 26.27
CA LEU A 84 -13.73 -20.50 26.27
C LEU A 84 -13.01 -21.20 27.43
N ALA A 85 -11.76 -20.82 27.71
CA ALA A 85 -10.99 -21.35 28.83
C ALA A 85 -11.59 -20.98 30.20
N GLU A 86 -12.03 -19.73 30.37
CA GLU A 86 -12.65 -19.26 31.62
C GLU A 86 -14.00 -19.95 31.90
N VAL A 87 -14.86 -20.11 30.89
CA VAL A 87 -16.14 -20.82 31.04
C VAL A 87 -15.92 -22.29 31.35
N SER A 88 -15.04 -22.97 30.59
CA SER A 88 -14.72 -24.38 30.85
C SER A 88 -14.14 -24.60 32.26
N GLY A 89 -13.37 -23.65 32.79
CA GLY A 89 -12.83 -23.74 34.15
C GLY A 89 -13.88 -23.50 35.24
N LYS A 90 -14.93 -22.72 34.94
CA LYS A 90 -16.02 -22.42 35.87
C LYS A 90 -17.05 -23.56 35.99
N ASP A 91 -17.27 -24.32 34.92
CA ASP A 91 -18.13 -25.52 34.95
C ASP A 91 -17.46 -26.72 35.65
N ALA A 92 -16.14 -26.65 35.90
CA ALA A 92 -15.36 -27.67 36.58
C ALA A 92 -15.23 -27.44 38.11
N ALA A 93 -15.84 -26.39 38.66
CA ALA A 93 -15.88 -26.03 40.08
C ALA A 93 -17.31 -26.07 40.62
#